data_AF-A0A3Q2V519-F1
#
_entry.id   AF-A0A3Q2V519-F1
#
_cell.length_a   1.000
_cell.length_b   1.000
_cell.length_c   1.000
_cell.angle_alpha   90.00
_cell.angle_beta   90.00
_cell.angle_gamma   90.00
#
_symmetry.space_group_name_H-M   'P 1'
#
loop_
_entity.id
_entity.type
_entity.pdbx_description
1 polymer ?
#
loop_
_entity_poly.entity_id
_entity_poly.type
_entity_poly.pdbx_seq_one_letter_code
_entity_poly.pdbx_strand_id
1 'polypeptide(L)'
;TCVKYTITDQIQKEYIKNNHTDVWIPSGYPVVYQLTTKMETIGNERRVTFGKKNVNKINKTILLVGETGAGKSTLINALLNYTMGVKWEDGVWFQIVEEKKDKKQTESQTSDVMVYEIFGFEDETLPYSLTIIDTPGFGNTREIKYDDIIFQRLFDLFRSEDGVHEVHAVGLVMKATDNRMSDQLIYVFDSVMSLFGKDLEEKIVALITHSNGRRPRSALQALEAANIKCAKNEENQPVYFLFDNCQQEDR
;
A
#
# COMPACT_ATOMS: atom_id res chain seq x y z
N THR A 1 40.70 1.75 14.24
CA THR A 1 39.95 2.74 13.45
C THR A 1 39.51 2.05 12.17
N CYS A 2 38.27 1.56 12.12
CA CYS A 2 37.72 0.92 10.93
C CYS A 2 36.36 1.57 10.71
N VAL A 3 36.33 2.56 9.82
CA VAL A 3 35.08 3.21 9.39
C VAL A 3 34.34 2.17 8.56
N LYS A 4 33.40 1.45 9.19
CA LYS A 4 32.39 0.70 8.47
C LYS A 4 31.46 1.73 7.83
N TYR A 5 31.71 2.09 6.59
CA TYR A 5 30.69 2.70 5.75
C TYR A 5 29.61 1.64 5.54
N THR A 6 28.45 1.84 6.18
CA THR A 6 27.29 0.97 5.99
C THR A 6 26.77 1.20 4.56
N ILE A 7 26.49 0.11 3.86
CA ILE A 7 26.07 0.08 2.44
C ILE A 7 24.87 1.00 2.13
N THR A 8 24.04 1.29 3.12
CA THR A 8 22.94 2.29 3.08
C THR A 8 23.40 3.67 2.65
N ASP A 9 24.57 4.09 3.12
CA ASP A 9 25.12 5.42 2.88
C ASP A 9 25.58 5.60 1.42
N GLN A 10 25.94 4.51 0.72
CA GLN A 10 26.31 4.54 -0.70
C GLN A 10 25.08 4.51 -1.62
N ILE A 11 24.05 3.73 -1.30
CA ILE A 11 22.83 3.67 -2.11
C ILE A 11 22.05 4.98 -2.01
N GLN A 12 21.97 5.57 -0.81
CA GLN A 12 21.30 6.86 -0.61
C GLN A 12 22.08 8.00 -1.28
N LYS A 13 23.42 7.99 -1.21
CA LYS A 13 24.26 8.96 -1.94
C LYS A 13 24.23 8.74 -3.45
N GLU A 14 24.24 7.51 -3.96
CA GLU A 14 24.12 7.24 -5.39
C GLU A 14 22.72 7.56 -5.92
N TYR A 15 21.66 7.28 -5.16
CA TYR A 15 20.29 7.64 -5.52
C TYR A 15 20.12 9.16 -5.61
N ILE A 16 20.53 9.89 -4.56
CA ILE A 16 20.48 11.36 -4.51
C ILE A 16 21.43 12.00 -5.55
N LYS A 17 22.58 11.37 -5.85
CA LYS A 17 23.60 11.90 -6.78
C LYS A 17 23.34 11.56 -8.24
N ASN A 18 22.62 10.47 -8.54
CA ASN A 18 22.37 10.02 -9.91
C ASN A 18 20.98 10.39 -10.45
N ASN A 19 19.98 10.68 -9.58
CA ASN A 19 18.62 11.03 -10.02
C ASN A 19 18.29 12.50 -9.72
N HIS A 20 18.71 13.39 -10.62
CA HIS A 20 18.40 14.83 -10.60
C HIS A 20 16.94 15.18 -10.99
N THR A 21 15.96 14.28 -10.77
CA THR A 21 14.58 14.46 -11.27
C THR A 21 13.51 14.54 -10.18
N ASP A 22 13.84 14.25 -8.92
CA ASP A 22 12.85 14.25 -7.82
C ASP A 22 12.52 15.68 -7.35
N VAL A 23 11.23 15.98 -7.23
CA VAL A 23 10.75 17.31 -6.82
C VAL A 23 10.73 17.38 -5.29
N TRP A 24 11.44 18.37 -4.75
CA TRP A 24 11.39 18.70 -3.32
C TRP A 24 10.03 19.26 -2.92
N ILE A 25 9.43 18.75 -1.85
CA ILE A 25 8.19 19.27 -1.26
C ILE A 25 8.54 20.02 0.04
N PRO A 26 8.22 21.33 0.16
CA PRO A 26 8.43 22.05 1.40
C PRO A 26 7.67 21.37 2.55
N SER A 27 8.41 20.79 3.50
CA SER A 27 7.88 20.08 4.66
C SER A 27 8.87 20.18 5.82
N GLY A 28 8.39 20.02 7.07
CA GLY A 28 9.25 19.86 8.25
C GLY A 28 10.09 18.58 8.18
N TYR A 29 10.79 18.21 9.26
CA TYR A 29 11.55 16.95 9.26
C TYR A 29 10.61 15.73 9.36
N PRO A 30 10.73 14.70 8.49
CA PRO A 30 11.77 14.47 7.48
C PRO A 30 11.52 15.17 6.13
N VAL A 31 12.60 15.40 5.37
CA VAL A 31 12.50 16.01 4.03
C VAL A 31 11.78 15.06 3.06
N VAL A 32 10.67 15.52 2.48
CA VAL A 32 9.85 14.73 1.56
C VAL A 32 10.24 14.96 0.09
N TYR A 33 10.45 13.88 -0.65
CA TYR A 33 10.74 13.86 -2.09
C TYR A 33 9.64 13.14 -2.87
N GLN A 34 9.12 13.77 -3.91
CA GLN A 34 8.28 13.09 -4.89
C GLN A 34 9.17 12.35 -5.89
N LEU A 35 8.99 11.03 -5.97
CA LEU A 35 9.74 10.19 -6.90
C LEU A 35 9.30 10.43 -8.34
N THR A 36 10.30 10.44 -9.23
CA THR A 36 10.09 10.35 -10.67
C THR A 36 9.80 8.90 -11.04
N THR A 37 8.62 8.66 -11.63
CA THR A 37 8.16 7.31 -11.96
C THR A 37 7.80 7.19 -13.43
N LYS A 38 7.79 5.96 -13.94
CA LYS A 38 7.23 5.66 -15.26
C LYS A 38 5.76 5.31 -15.07
N MET A 39 4.87 6.13 -15.62
CA MET A 39 3.43 5.86 -15.62
C MET A 39 3.00 5.32 -16.98
N GLU A 40 2.34 4.17 -17.00
CA GLU A 40 1.81 3.54 -18.21
C GLU A 40 0.34 3.17 -18.02
N THR A 41 -0.42 3.28 -19.11
CA THR A 41 -1.80 2.78 -19.16
C THR A 41 -1.83 1.63 -20.15
N ILE A 42 -2.09 0.42 -19.67
CA ILE A 42 -2.20 -0.80 -20.48
C ILE A 42 -3.65 -1.27 -20.40
N GLY A 43 -4.40 -1.11 -21.49
CA GLY A 43 -5.85 -1.31 -21.47
C GLY A 43 -6.53 -0.39 -20.44
N ASN A 44 -7.18 -0.98 -19.44
CA ASN A 44 -7.81 -0.27 -18.32
C ASN A 44 -6.93 -0.17 -17.06
N GLU A 45 -5.72 -0.74 -17.09
CA GLU A 45 -4.82 -0.77 -15.96
C GLU A 45 -3.88 0.44 -16.00
N ARG A 46 -3.67 1.06 -14.83
CA ARG A 46 -2.66 2.11 -14.68
C ARG A 46 -1.53 1.61 -13.80
N ARG A 47 -0.31 1.66 -14.34
CA ARG A 47 0.90 1.19 -13.67
C ARG A 47 1.84 2.35 -13.41
N VAL A 48 2.41 2.37 -12.21
CA VAL A 48 3.42 3.31 -11.76
C VAL A 48 4.64 2.48 -11.37
N THR A 49 5.70 2.58 -12.16
CA THR A 49 6.91 1.78 -11.98
C THR A 49 8.05 2.66 -11.50
N PHE A 50 8.72 2.18 -10.45
CA PHE A 50 9.94 2.77 -9.90
C PHE A 50 11.06 1.72 -9.86
N GLY A 51 12.21 2.09 -10.40
CA GLY A 51 13.36 1.18 -10.55
C GLY A 51 13.30 0.29 -11.80
N LYS A 52 14.17 -0.72 -11.85
CA LYS A 52 14.32 -1.62 -13.02
C LYS A 52 14.04 -3.07 -12.62
N LYS A 53 13.07 -3.70 -13.29
CA LYS A 53 12.70 -5.09 -13.05
C LYS A 53 13.86 -6.04 -13.33
N ASN A 54 14.20 -6.88 -12.36
CA ASN A 54 15.09 -8.02 -12.55
C ASN A 54 14.26 -9.30 -12.67
N VAL A 55 14.23 -9.91 -13.86
CA VAL A 55 13.44 -11.12 -14.13
C VAL A 55 13.87 -12.34 -13.32
N ASN A 56 15.09 -12.33 -12.76
CA ASN A 56 15.60 -13.41 -11.92
C ASN A 56 15.25 -13.25 -10.44
N LYS A 57 14.71 -12.09 -10.04
CA LYS A 57 14.28 -11.83 -8.68
C LYS A 57 12.80 -12.17 -8.51
N ILE A 58 12.49 -12.75 -7.35
CA ILE A 58 11.10 -13.02 -6.97
C ILE A 58 10.36 -11.69 -6.84
N ASN A 59 9.10 -11.65 -7.26
CA ASN A 59 8.21 -10.52 -7.07
C ASN A 59 7.03 -10.93 -6.19
N LYS A 60 6.74 -10.14 -5.16
CA LYS A 60 5.60 -10.36 -4.27
C LYS A 60 4.57 -9.25 -4.49
N THR A 61 3.30 -9.66 -4.53
CA THR A 61 2.18 -8.78 -4.82
C THR A 61 1.27 -8.67 -3.60
N ILE A 62 0.96 -7.45 -3.19
CA ILE A 62 -0.02 -7.16 -2.15
C ILE A 62 -1.21 -6.42 -2.77
N LEU A 63 -2.44 -6.83 -2.46
CA LEU A 63 -3.66 -6.10 -2.81
C LEU A 63 -4.16 -5.32 -1.58
N LEU A 64 -4.39 -4.02 -1.71
CA LEU A 64 -4.90 -3.18 -0.62
C LEU A 64 -6.39 -2.87 -0.82
N VAL A 65 -7.22 -3.23 0.16
CA VAL A 65 -8.66 -2.96 0.19
C VAL A 65 -8.99 -2.18 1.46
N GLY A 66 -9.83 -1.15 1.35
CA GLY A 66 -10.23 -0.35 2.51
C GLY A 66 -11.02 0.88 2.12
N GLU A 67 -11.68 1.51 3.09
CA GLU A 67 -12.49 2.71 2.87
C GLU A 67 -11.68 3.92 2.39
N THR A 68 -12.40 4.92 1.88
CA THR A 68 -11.84 6.24 1.56
C THR A 68 -11.29 6.87 2.83
N GLY A 69 -10.06 7.37 2.74
CA GLY A 69 -9.38 7.96 3.88
C GLY A 69 -8.88 6.95 4.92
N ALA A 70 -8.95 5.63 4.68
CA ALA A 70 -8.34 4.62 5.55
C ALA A 70 -6.80 4.63 5.52
N GLY A 71 -6.16 5.45 4.67
CA GLY A 71 -4.70 5.61 4.65
C GLY A 71 -3.94 4.67 3.72
N LYS A 72 -4.60 4.09 2.69
CA LYS A 72 -3.94 3.21 1.71
C LYS A 72 -2.76 3.86 0.98
N SER A 73 -2.93 5.08 0.48
CA SER A 73 -1.86 5.83 -0.20
C SER A 73 -0.67 6.11 0.71
N THR A 74 -0.92 6.49 1.97
CA THR A 74 0.12 6.68 2.98
C THR A 74 0.86 5.37 3.27
N LEU A 75 0.13 4.26 3.36
CA LEU A 75 0.69 2.93 3.53
C LEU A 75 1.57 2.51 2.35
N ILE A 76 1.19 2.82 1.10
CA ILE A 76 2.01 2.55 -0.08
C ILE A 76 3.34 3.28 0.01
N ASN A 77 3.33 4.57 0.37
CA ASN A 77 4.56 5.34 0.58
C ASN A 77 5.40 4.75 1.74
N ALA A 78 4.77 4.28 2.82
CA ALA A 78 5.49 3.61 3.90
C ALA A 78 6.15 2.30 3.46
N LEU A 79 5.44 1.46 2.69
CA LEU A 79 5.98 0.20 2.15
C LEU A 79 7.11 0.44 1.16
N LEU A 80 7.03 1.49 0.35
CA LEU A 80 8.12 1.94 -0.52
C LEU A 80 9.38 2.27 0.28
N ASN A 81 9.28 3.16 1.26
CA ASN A 81 10.42 3.58 2.08
C ASN A 81 11.02 2.39 2.83
N TYR A 82 10.18 1.50 3.36
CA TYR A 82 10.62 0.25 3.98
C TYR A 82 11.38 -0.64 2.98
N THR A 83 10.85 -0.83 1.77
CA THR A 83 11.50 -1.63 0.71
C THR A 83 12.86 -1.04 0.33
N MET A 84 12.98 0.29 0.26
CA MET A 84 14.22 1.01 -0.04
C MET A 84 15.22 1.06 1.13
N GLY A 85 14.86 0.53 2.30
CA GLY A 85 15.74 0.54 3.48
C GLY A 85 15.86 1.89 4.18
N VAL A 86 14.94 2.82 3.91
CA VAL A 86 14.92 4.15 4.52
C VAL A 86 14.57 4.02 6.00
N LYS A 87 15.38 4.68 6.82
CA LYS A 87 15.21 4.72 8.28
C LYS A 87 14.81 6.11 8.74
N TRP A 88 14.26 6.15 9.95
CA TRP A 88 13.87 7.40 10.58
C TRP A 88 15.05 8.37 10.70
N GLU A 89 16.23 7.86 11.02
CA GLU A 89 17.45 8.65 11.24
C GLU A 89 17.97 9.31 9.96
N ASP A 90 17.60 8.81 8.79
CA ASP A 90 18.07 9.32 7.50
C ASP A 90 17.50 10.71 7.18
N GLY A 91 16.39 11.09 7.83
CA GLY A 91 15.78 12.41 7.66
C GLY A 91 15.20 12.69 6.29
N VAL A 92 14.94 11.64 5.51
CA VAL A 92 14.32 11.71 4.18
C VAL A 92 13.10 10.80 4.11
N TRP A 93 12.15 11.15 3.25
CA TRP A 93 10.96 10.36 2.98
C TRP A 93 10.58 10.45 1.50
N PHE A 94 10.34 9.31 0.86
CA PHE A 94 9.96 9.27 -0.56
C PHE A 94 8.46 9.05 -0.75
N GLN A 95 7.88 9.71 -1.74
CA GLN A 95 6.49 9.53 -2.16
C GLN A 95 6.44 9.00 -3.59
N ILE A 96 5.73 7.89 -3.79
CA ILE A 96 5.43 7.32 -5.12
C ILE A 96 3.99 7.63 -5.54
N VAL A 97 3.09 7.82 -4.58
CA VAL A 97 1.70 8.19 -4.84
C VAL A 97 1.61 9.71 -5.03
N GLU A 98 1.24 10.16 -6.21
CA GLU A 98 0.94 11.57 -6.46
C GLU A 98 -0.39 11.97 -5.81
N GLU A 99 -0.32 12.74 -4.74
CA GLU A 99 -1.52 13.31 -4.11
C GLU A 99 -2.02 14.52 -4.91
N LYS A 100 -3.27 14.44 -5.40
CA LYS A 100 -3.91 15.57 -6.07
C LYS A 100 -4.28 16.62 -5.02
N LYS A 101 -3.54 17.72 -4.97
CA LYS A 101 -3.70 18.82 -3.99
C LYS A 101 -5.12 19.40 -3.90
N ASP A 102 -5.94 19.23 -4.94
CA ASP A 102 -7.30 19.78 -5.01
C ASP A 102 -8.39 18.83 -4.47
N LYS A 103 -8.07 17.59 -4.09
CA LYS A 103 -9.05 16.61 -3.60
C LYS A 103 -9.09 16.57 -2.08
N LYS A 104 -10.27 16.76 -1.49
CA LYS A 104 -10.49 16.61 -0.04
C LYS A 104 -10.16 15.19 0.43
N GLN A 105 -9.67 15.03 1.65
CA GLN A 105 -9.44 13.71 2.27
C GLN A 105 -10.69 12.81 2.31
N THR A 106 -11.88 13.41 2.30
CA THR A 106 -13.17 12.71 2.22
C THR A 106 -13.46 12.15 0.84
N GLU A 107 -12.73 12.56 -0.20
CA GLU A 107 -12.90 12.03 -1.55
C GLU A 107 -11.86 10.94 -1.81
N SER A 108 -12.24 9.91 -2.56
CA SER A 108 -11.26 8.89 -2.94
C SER A 108 -10.19 9.52 -3.81
N GLN A 109 -8.98 9.54 -3.27
CA GLN A 109 -7.78 10.04 -3.93
C GLN A 109 -7.51 9.25 -5.21
N THR A 110 -7.57 7.92 -5.07
CA THR A 110 -7.51 6.95 -6.17
C THR A 110 -8.88 6.82 -6.85
N SER A 111 -8.94 7.01 -8.17
CA SER A 111 -10.19 6.94 -8.97
C SER A 111 -10.32 5.65 -9.78
N ASP A 112 -9.36 4.74 -9.63
CA ASP A 112 -9.22 3.52 -10.44
C ASP A 112 -8.26 2.54 -9.76
N VAL A 113 -8.24 1.28 -10.18
CA VAL A 113 -7.22 0.34 -9.72
C VAL A 113 -5.85 0.81 -10.25
N MET A 114 -4.89 0.94 -9.34
CA MET A 114 -3.52 1.37 -9.64
C MET A 114 -2.54 0.27 -9.23
N VAL A 115 -1.56 -0.02 -10.07
CA VAL A 115 -0.49 -0.99 -9.77
C VAL A 115 0.81 -0.22 -9.57
N TYR A 116 1.39 -0.33 -8.37
CA TYR A 116 2.69 0.24 -8.04
C TYR A 116 3.74 -0.85 -8.07
N GLU A 117 4.77 -0.68 -8.88
CA GLU A 117 5.86 -1.62 -9.06
C GLU A 117 7.16 -1.02 -8.55
N ILE A 118 7.75 -1.66 -7.54
CA ILE A 118 8.96 -1.20 -6.86
C ILE A 118 10.04 -2.25 -7.07
N PHE A 119 11.03 -1.91 -7.89
CA PHE A 119 12.08 -2.82 -8.36
C PHE A 119 13.48 -2.28 -8.07
N GLY A 120 14.49 -3.17 -8.05
CA GLY A 120 15.90 -2.78 -7.92
C GLY A 120 16.35 -2.50 -6.49
N PHE A 121 15.52 -2.85 -5.50
CA PHE A 121 15.81 -2.78 -4.06
C PHE A 121 15.75 -4.17 -3.41
N GLU A 122 15.83 -5.23 -4.22
CA GLU A 122 15.94 -6.57 -3.70
C GLU A 122 17.26 -6.73 -2.95
N ASP A 123 17.21 -7.39 -1.80
CA ASP A 123 18.32 -7.58 -0.86
C ASP A 123 18.69 -6.34 -0.01
N GLU A 124 17.91 -5.26 -0.09
CA GLU A 124 17.93 -4.20 0.92
C GLU A 124 17.18 -4.68 2.18
N THR A 125 15.93 -4.25 2.38
CA THR A 125 15.10 -4.74 3.48
C THR A 125 14.39 -6.04 3.11
N LEU A 126 14.04 -6.20 1.83
CA LEU A 126 13.24 -7.33 1.34
C LEU A 126 14.07 -8.16 0.33
N PRO A 127 14.00 -9.50 0.38
CA PRO A 127 14.72 -10.36 -0.57
C PRO A 127 14.02 -10.47 -1.93
N TYR A 128 13.02 -9.64 -2.21
CA TYR A 128 12.16 -9.68 -3.38
C TYR A 128 11.72 -8.28 -3.80
N SER A 129 11.31 -8.16 -5.06
CA SER A 129 10.61 -7.00 -5.60
C SER A 129 9.17 -6.93 -5.09
N LEU A 130 8.61 -5.73 -5.00
CA LEU A 130 7.28 -5.50 -4.46
C LEU A 130 6.35 -4.89 -5.51
N THR A 131 5.19 -5.52 -5.71
CA THR A 131 4.06 -4.97 -6.44
C THR A 131 2.91 -4.70 -5.47
N ILE A 132 2.30 -3.53 -5.54
CA ILE A 132 1.15 -3.17 -4.71
C ILE A 132 -0.01 -2.79 -5.62
N ILE A 133 -1.14 -3.46 -5.48
CA ILE A 133 -2.39 -3.11 -6.15
C ILE A 133 -3.21 -2.26 -5.19
N ASP A 134 -3.39 -0.99 -5.52
CA ASP A 134 -4.23 -0.05 -4.79
C ASP A 134 -5.63 -0.01 -5.40
N THR A 135 -6.65 -0.23 -4.59
CA THR A 135 -8.04 -0.05 -5.01
C THR A 135 -8.54 1.34 -4.60
N PRO A 136 -9.51 1.92 -5.31
CA PRO A 136 -10.22 3.10 -4.82
C PRO A 136 -10.78 2.87 -3.40
N GLY A 137 -10.88 3.94 -2.62
CA GLY A 137 -11.59 3.91 -1.36
C GLY A 137 -13.09 3.72 -1.57
N PHE A 138 -13.65 2.80 -0.80
CA PHE A 138 -15.11 2.58 -0.73
C PHE A 138 -15.71 3.51 0.36
N GLY A 139 -17.02 3.78 0.36
CA GLY A 139 -17.65 4.50 1.49
C GLY A 139 -17.84 6.01 1.39
N ASN A 140 -17.80 6.63 0.20
CA ASN A 140 -18.31 8.00 0.02
C ASN A 140 -19.07 8.12 -1.30
N THR A 141 -20.40 8.29 -1.19
CA THR A 141 -21.38 8.70 -2.23
C THR A 141 -21.39 7.94 -3.57
N ARG A 142 -20.60 6.88 -3.74
CA ARG A 142 -20.51 6.10 -4.98
C ARG A 142 -21.59 5.02 -5.02
N GLU A 143 -22.31 4.96 -6.13
CA GLU A 143 -23.32 3.92 -6.39
C GLU A 143 -22.69 2.54 -6.48
N ILE A 144 -23.44 1.50 -6.10
CA ILE A 144 -23.07 0.07 -6.19
C ILE A 144 -22.47 -0.31 -7.56
N LYS A 145 -22.93 0.33 -8.64
CA LYS A 145 -22.41 0.13 -10.01
C LYS A 145 -20.91 0.42 -10.16
N TYR A 146 -20.37 1.30 -9.32
CA TYR A 146 -18.95 1.60 -9.33
C TYR A 146 -18.14 0.44 -8.74
N ASP A 147 -18.70 -0.29 -7.77
CA ASP A 147 -18.05 -1.45 -7.15
C ASP A 147 -17.94 -2.60 -8.16
N ASP A 148 -18.97 -2.80 -9.01
CA ASP A 148 -18.92 -3.76 -10.12
C ASP A 148 -17.81 -3.43 -11.13
N ILE A 149 -17.58 -2.13 -11.42
CA ILE A 149 -16.51 -1.68 -12.31
C ILE A 149 -15.14 -1.99 -11.70
N ILE A 150 -14.96 -1.80 -10.39
CA ILE A 150 -13.70 -2.13 -9.72
C ILE A 150 -13.45 -3.64 -9.71
N PHE A 151 -14.50 -4.44 -9.47
CA PHE A 151 -14.43 -5.89 -9.59
C PHE A 151 -14.00 -6.32 -10.99
N GLN A 152 -14.62 -5.79 -12.04
CA GLN A 152 -14.25 -6.10 -13.43
C GLN A 152 -12.80 -5.69 -13.73
N ARG A 153 -12.35 -4.54 -13.23
CA ARG A 153 -10.95 -4.11 -13.41
C ARG A 153 -9.95 -5.04 -12.75
N LEU A 154 -10.24 -5.50 -11.53
CA LEU A 154 -9.40 -6.49 -10.85
C LEU A 154 -9.44 -7.84 -11.58
N PHE A 155 -10.61 -8.26 -12.04
CA PHE A 155 -10.76 -9.49 -12.83
C PHE A 155 -9.95 -9.45 -14.13
N ASP A 156 -10.01 -8.34 -14.86
CA ASP A 156 -9.23 -8.13 -16.08
C ASP A 156 -7.72 -8.12 -15.76
N LEU A 157 -7.31 -7.41 -14.70
CA LEU A 157 -5.92 -7.34 -14.24
C LEU A 157 -5.32 -8.72 -13.95
N PHE A 158 -6.09 -9.62 -13.35
CA PHE A 158 -5.61 -10.96 -12.99
C PHE A 158 -5.62 -11.95 -14.16
N ARG A 159 -6.27 -11.61 -15.29
CA ARG A 159 -6.39 -12.48 -16.47
C ARG A 159 -5.62 -12.00 -17.68
N SER A 160 -5.20 -10.73 -17.68
CA SER A 160 -4.37 -10.14 -18.73
C SER A 160 -3.02 -10.88 -18.84
N GLU A 161 -2.51 -11.09 -20.06
CA GLU A 161 -1.21 -11.75 -20.28
C GLU A 161 -0.06 -11.00 -19.60
N ASP A 162 -0.10 -9.66 -19.71
CA ASP A 162 0.82 -8.74 -19.02
C ASP A 162 0.34 -8.35 -17.61
N GLY A 163 -0.71 -9.02 -17.13
CA GLY A 163 -1.39 -8.80 -15.86
C GLY A 163 -0.62 -9.22 -14.61
N VAL A 164 -1.31 -9.22 -13.47
CA VAL A 164 -0.77 -9.73 -12.22
C VAL A 164 -1.31 -11.13 -11.97
N HIS A 165 -0.44 -12.13 -12.09
CA HIS A 165 -0.87 -13.54 -12.06
C HIS A 165 -1.01 -14.15 -10.65
N GLU A 166 -0.45 -13.49 -9.64
CA GLU A 166 -0.51 -13.99 -8.26
C GLU A 166 -0.60 -12.84 -7.24
N VAL A 167 -1.53 -12.98 -6.30
CA VAL A 167 -1.63 -12.15 -5.09
C VAL A 167 -1.12 -12.94 -3.90
N HIS A 168 -0.13 -12.37 -3.22
CA HIS A 168 0.56 -13.03 -2.12
C HIS A 168 -0.01 -12.67 -0.75
N ALA A 169 -0.58 -11.46 -0.62
CA ALA A 169 -1.29 -11.02 0.56
C ALA A 169 -2.39 -10.02 0.19
N VAL A 170 -3.45 -9.99 0.99
CA VAL A 170 -4.49 -8.96 0.92
C VAL A 170 -4.41 -8.13 2.19
N GLY A 171 -4.10 -6.84 2.06
CA GLY A 171 -4.12 -5.89 3.14
C GLY A 171 -5.52 -5.28 3.30
N LEU A 172 -6.24 -5.66 4.36
CA LEU A 172 -7.46 -4.98 4.76
C LEU A 172 -7.10 -3.75 5.60
N VAL A 173 -7.23 -2.57 5.01
CA VAL A 173 -6.78 -1.31 5.61
C VAL A 173 -7.92 -0.65 6.38
N MET A 174 -7.72 -0.45 7.68
CA MET A 174 -8.69 0.11 8.63
C MET A 174 -8.02 1.14 9.53
N LYS A 175 -8.75 2.14 10.02
CA LYS A 175 -8.23 3.07 11.04
C LYS A 175 -8.29 2.41 12.41
N ALA A 176 -7.34 2.73 13.29
CA ALA A 176 -7.34 2.25 14.68
C ALA A 176 -8.63 2.59 15.46
N THR A 177 -9.30 3.67 15.06
CA THR A 177 -10.54 4.17 15.68
C THR A 177 -11.81 3.60 15.07
N ASP A 178 -11.74 2.85 13.97
CA ASP A 178 -12.92 2.28 13.32
C ASP A 178 -13.60 1.32 14.29
N ASN A 179 -14.87 1.57 14.58
CA ASN A 179 -15.66 0.81 15.54
C ASN A 179 -16.68 -0.14 14.88
N ARG A 180 -16.79 -0.07 13.56
CA ARG A 180 -17.60 -0.96 12.72
C ARG A 180 -17.06 -0.97 11.30
N MET A 181 -17.23 -2.10 10.62
CA MET A 181 -17.10 -2.18 9.17
C MET A 181 -18.43 -1.74 8.55
N SER A 182 -18.40 -0.92 7.49
CA SER A 182 -19.63 -0.62 6.76
C SER A 182 -20.10 -1.83 5.94
N ASP A 183 -21.42 -1.96 5.75
CA ASP A 183 -21.99 -3.00 4.88
C ASP A 183 -21.41 -2.92 3.46
N GLN A 184 -21.11 -1.71 2.99
CA GLN A 184 -20.45 -1.49 1.71
C GLN A 184 -19.03 -2.06 1.70
N LEU A 185 -18.22 -1.81 2.73
CA LEU A 185 -16.88 -2.36 2.81
C LEU A 185 -16.90 -3.88 2.87
N ILE A 186 -17.85 -4.48 3.62
CA ILE A 186 -18.04 -5.93 3.67
C ILE A 186 -18.40 -6.48 2.28
N TYR A 187 -19.42 -5.90 1.62
CA TYR A 187 -19.84 -6.31 0.28
C TYR A 187 -18.70 -6.26 -0.73
N VAL A 188 -17.95 -5.16 -0.73
CA VAL A 188 -16.81 -4.98 -1.64
C VAL A 188 -15.71 -5.96 -1.31
N PHE A 189 -15.41 -6.14 -0.03
CA PHE A 189 -14.39 -7.08 0.41
C PHE A 189 -14.75 -8.50 -0.06
N ASP A 190 -15.97 -8.95 0.20
CA ASP A 190 -16.47 -10.26 -0.25
C ASP A 190 -16.44 -10.39 -1.78
N SER A 191 -16.81 -9.33 -2.51
CA SER A 191 -16.74 -9.29 -3.98
C SER A 191 -15.32 -9.46 -4.47
N VAL A 192 -14.37 -8.70 -3.92
CA VAL A 192 -12.94 -8.83 -4.25
C VAL A 192 -12.42 -10.21 -3.85
N MET A 193 -12.82 -10.74 -2.69
CA MET A 193 -12.43 -12.08 -2.23
C MET A 193 -12.98 -13.19 -3.14
N SER A 194 -14.12 -12.97 -3.80
CA SER A 194 -14.68 -13.94 -4.75
C SER A 194 -13.87 -14.10 -6.04
N LEU A 195 -12.99 -13.14 -6.37
CA LEU A 195 -11.99 -13.27 -7.45
C LEU A 195 -10.91 -14.30 -7.11
N PHE A 196 -10.82 -14.67 -5.84
CA PHE A 196 -9.77 -15.47 -5.28
C PHE A 196 -10.30 -16.82 -4.80
N GLY A 197 -9.45 -17.85 -4.86
CA GLY A 197 -9.77 -19.14 -4.26
C GLY A 197 -9.84 -19.07 -2.73
N LYS A 198 -10.39 -20.10 -2.10
CA LYS A 198 -10.50 -20.21 -0.63
C LYS A 198 -9.14 -20.14 0.09
N ASP A 199 -8.05 -20.41 -0.62
CA ASP A 199 -6.68 -20.41 -0.10
C ASP A 199 -6.14 -19.01 0.24
N LEU A 200 -6.87 -17.94 -0.09
CA LEU A 200 -6.51 -16.56 0.26
C LEU A 200 -7.07 -16.08 1.59
N GLU A 201 -7.98 -16.83 2.24
CA GLU A 201 -8.49 -16.48 3.57
C GLU A 201 -7.36 -16.33 4.61
N GLU A 202 -6.35 -17.20 4.52
CA GLU A 202 -5.15 -17.19 5.39
C GLU A 202 -4.11 -16.11 5.00
N LYS A 203 -4.30 -15.44 3.86
CA LYS A 203 -3.40 -14.42 3.33
C LYS A 203 -3.93 -12.99 3.52
N ILE A 204 -5.10 -12.84 4.13
CA ILE A 204 -5.68 -11.54 4.48
C ILE A 204 -5.10 -11.08 5.81
N VAL A 205 -4.56 -9.87 5.83
CA VAL A 205 -3.95 -9.27 7.01
C VAL A 205 -4.57 -7.90 7.26
N ALA A 206 -4.90 -7.61 8.53
CA ALA A 206 -5.40 -6.29 8.91
C ALA A 206 -4.24 -5.28 9.02
N LEU A 207 -4.31 -4.19 8.27
CA LEU A 207 -3.32 -3.12 8.27
C LEU A 207 -3.97 -1.89 8.91
N ILE A 208 -3.62 -1.65 10.18
CA ILE A 208 -4.28 -0.67 11.03
C ILE A 208 -3.52 0.66 10.98
N THR A 209 -4.14 1.65 10.36
CA THR A 209 -3.60 3.00 10.16
C THR A 209 -4.08 3.97 11.24
N HIS A 210 -3.53 5.19 11.25
CA HIS A 210 -3.83 6.21 12.27
C HIS A 210 -3.65 5.65 13.70
N SER A 211 -2.67 4.76 13.86
CA SER A 211 -2.40 4.11 15.12
C SER A 211 -1.42 4.94 15.95
N ASN A 212 -1.64 4.97 17.26
CA ASN A 212 -0.69 5.52 18.23
C ASN A 212 0.25 4.43 18.80
N GLY A 213 0.38 3.29 18.10
CA GLY A 213 1.18 2.14 18.52
C GLY A 213 0.56 1.27 19.61
N ARG A 214 -0.59 1.64 20.16
CA ARG A 214 -1.32 0.81 21.15
C ARG A 214 -2.19 -0.23 20.45
N ARG A 215 -2.61 -1.25 21.21
CA ARG A 215 -3.54 -2.27 20.73
C ARG A 215 -4.84 -1.62 20.21
N PRO A 216 -5.21 -1.80 18.93
CA PRO A 216 -6.35 -1.11 18.31
C PRO A 216 -7.66 -1.83 18.63
N ARG A 217 -8.12 -1.72 19.87
CA ARG A 217 -9.27 -2.51 20.38
C ARG A 217 -10.53 -2.31 19.53
N SER A 218 -10.85 -1.07 19.15
CA SER A 218 -12.04 -0.77 18.34
C SER A 218 -12.01 -1.47 17.00
N ALA A 219 -10.89 -1.34 16.26
CA ALA A 219 -10.75 -1.96 14.94
C ALA A 219 -10.78 -3.49 15.01
N LEU A 220 -10.14 -4.09 16.02
CA LEU A 220 -10.17 -5.55 16.20
C LEU A 220 -11.57 -6.07 16.54
N GLN A 221 -12.32 -5.35 17.38
CA GLN A 221 -13.72 -5.69 17.68
C GLN A 221 -14.61 -5.54 16.45
N ALA A 222 -14.38 -4.51 15.63
CA ALA A 222 -15.11 -4.31 14.38
C ALA A 222 -14.86 -5.45 13.39
N LEU A 223 -13.60 -5.89 13.26
CA LEU A 223 -13.20 -7.00 12.40
C LEU A 223 -13.83 -8.32 12.85
N GLU A 224 -13.83 -8.59 14.16
CA GLU A 224 -14.47 -9.77 14.75
C GLU A 224 -15.99 -9.75 14.56
N ALA A 225 -16.63 -8.61 14.81
CA ALA A 225 -18.08 -8.45 14.64
C ALA A 225 -18.54 -8.61 13.19
N ALA A 226 -17.71 -8.21 12.22
CA ALA A 226 -17.96 -8.40 10.80
C ALA A 226 -17.74 -9.85 10.32
N ASN A 227 -17.23 -10.74 11.20
CA ASN A 227 -16.94 -12.14 10.90
C ASN A 227 -16.04 -12.33 9.66
N ILE A 228 -15.10 -11.38 9.44
CA ILE A 228 -14.15 -11.43 8.34
C ILE A 228 -13.11 -12.51 8.64
N LYS A 229 -12.98 -13.47 7.73
CA LYS A 229 -11.92 -14.46 7.79
C LYS A 229 -10.61 -13.82 7.35
N CYS A 230 -9.64 -13.84 8.26
CA CYS A 230 -8.30 -13.32 8.04
C CYS A 230 -7.26 -14.25 8.66
N ALA A 231 -6.00 -14.01 8.31
CA ALA A 231 -4.86 -14.69 8.90
C ALA A 231 -4.94 -14.62 10.43
N LYS A 232 -4.67 -15.74 11.09
CA LYS A 232 -4.66 -15.83 12.56
C LYS A 232 -3.31 -16.29 13.06
N ASN A 233 -2.92 -15.80 14.23
CA ASN A 233 -1.72 -16.25 14.92
C ASN A 233 -1.97 -17.57 15.69
N GLU A 234 -0.96 -18.07 16.37
CA GLU A 234 -1.03 -19.30 17.19
C GLU A 234 -2.08 -19.24 18.31
N GLU A 235 -2.46 -18.03 18.74
CA GLU A 235 -3.51 -17.79 19.73
C GLU A 235 -4.92 -17.67 19.10
N ASN A 236 -5.07 -17.97 17.81
CA ASN A 236 -6.31 -17.84 17.04
C ASN A 236 -6.85 -16.39 17.00
N GLN A 237 -5.97 -15.39 17.16
CA GLN A 237 -6.30 -13.97 17.04
C GLN A 237 -5.95 -13.46 15.63
N PRO A 238 -6.70 -12.48 15.09
CA PRO A 238 -6.36 -11.84 13.82
C PRO A 238 -4.92 -11.31 13.79
N VAL A 239 -4.19 -11.60 12.72
CA VAL A 239 -2.88 -10.99 12.45
C VAL A 239 -3.12 -9.57 11.99
N TYR A 240 -2.47 -8.61 12.66
CA TYR A 240 -2.55 -7.20 12.31
C TYR A 240 -1.21 -6.50 12.45
N PHE A 241 -1.02 -5.44 11.66
CA PHE A 241 0.12 -4.53 11.74
C PHE A 241 -0.37 -3.12 12.01
N LEU A 242 0.42 -2.34 12.75
CA LEU A 242 0.12 -0.96 13.09
C LEU A 242 0.98 -0.01 12.27
N PHE A 243 0.35 1.01 11.71
CA PHE A 243 1.00 2.08 10.97
C PHE A 243 0.63 3.43 11.57
N ASP A 244 1.65 4.17 11.97
CA ASP A 244 1.55 5.57 12.31
C ASP A 244 1.66 6.39 11.01
N ASN A 245 0.57 7.09 10.66
CA ASN A 245 0.41 7.80 9.41
C ASN A 245 0.54 9.33 9.59
N CYS A 246 1.05 9.81 10.72
CA CYS A 246 1.17 11.25 11.04
C CYS A 246 2.34 11.97 10.32
N GLN A 247 2.80 11.47 9.17
CA GLN A 247 3.96 12.03 8.46
C GLN A 247 3.68 13.41 7.82
N GLN A 248 2.41 13.76 7.63
CA GLN A 248 1.97 15.05 7.06
C GLN A 248 1.33 16.00 8.10
N GLU A 249 1.28 15.60 9.38
CA GLU A 249 0.72 16.45 10.42
C GLU A 249 1.80 17.38 10.97
N ASP A 250 1.43 18.64 11.25
CA ASP A 250 2.31 19.60 11.91
C ASP A 250 2.77 19.02 13.26
N ARG A 251 4.08 19.06 13.50
CA ARG A 251 4.71 18.63 14.75
C ARG A 251 4.95 19.79 15.70
#